data_AF-A0A094AQZ6-F1
#
_entry.id   AF-A0A094AQZ6-F1
#
_cell.length_a   1.000
_cell.length_b   1.000
_cell.length_c   1.000
_cell.angle_alpha   90.00
_cell.angle_beta   90.00
_cell.angle_gamma   90.00
#
_symmetry.space_group_name_H-M   'P 1'
#
loop_
_entity.id
_entity.type
_entity.pdbx_description
1 polymer ?
#
loop_
_entity_poly.entity_id
_entity_poly.type
_entity_poly.pdbx_seq_one_letter_code
_entity_poly.pdbx_strand_id
1 'polypeptide(L)'
;GYSETRSSSSPAAPRKEGMKSTAQELDLLVPNIELATGCAPDFLPGMPPSKMAQELVARVYALLHASALVEDECLKIWGPVVDGDEEEDEEGEKEEVSEVKAFWVLYIDVLFISLDGNAFEAAWAAVLGALQDVYLPKATWVQDRGAVVCEDLVSEARRLELRGLPVAVGFAVFRTKEGGAAKGESWVLIDPDMFEEGLCEETVTVLLDCAAGETRLIGIEKVGGAMLGREQMKVVIGLAEKRWAEWRNVLKG
;
A
#
# COMPACT_ATOMS: atom_id res chain seq x y z
N GLY A 1 12.88 -16.50 -17.91
CA GLY A 1 12.58 -17.02 -16.57
C GLY A 1 13.24 -16.11 -15.58
N TYR A 2 12.51 -15.72 -14.54
CA TYR A 2 13.12 -15.07 -13.38
C TYR A 2 13.87 -16.16 -12.63
N SER A 3 15.20 -16.06 -12.53
CA SER A 3 16.02 -16.98 -11.75
C SER A 3 16.82 -16.13 -10.78
N GLU A 4 16.40 -16.18 -9.51
CA GLU A 4 17.09 -15.56 -8.40
C GLU A 4 17.48 -16.70 -7.47
N THR A 5 18.79 -16.83 -7.24
CA THR A 5 19.39 -17.85 -6.37
C THR A 5 19.94 -17.20 -5.12
N ARG A 6 19.92 -17.94 -4.01
CA ARG A 6 20.52 -17.49 -2.75
C ARG A 6 21.26 -18.65 -2.09
N SER A 7 22.48 -18.37 -1.62
CA SER A 7 23.23 -19.23 -0.70
C SER A 7 22.92 -18.86 0.75
N SER A 8 23.04 -19.82 1.66
CA SER A 8 22.89 -19.62 3.11
C SER A 8 23.83 -18.52 3.67
N SER A 9 24.95 -18.28 3.00
CA SER A 9 26.02 -17.34 3.38
C SER A 9 25.80 -15.88 2.94
N SER A 10 24.83 -15.59 2.05
CA SER A 10 24.66 -14.25 1.47
C SER A 10 23.52 -13.42 2.07
N PRO A 11 23.78 -12.18 2.56
CA PRO A 11 22.72 -11.23 2.91
C PRO A 11 22.03 -10.70 1.65
N ALA A 12 20.73 -10.41 1.75
CA ALA A 12 19.93 -9.84 0.66
C ALA A 12 20.58 -8.53 0.16
N ALA A 13 20.81 -8.43 -1.16
CA ALA A 13 21.42 -7.26 -1.75
C ALA A 13 20.52 -6.02 -1.57
N PRO A 14 21.06 -4.85 -1.18
CA PRO A 14 20.27 -3.64 -1.07
C PRO A 14 19.73 -3.22 -2.45
N ARG A 15 18.46 -2.77 -2.47
CA ARG A 15 17.78 -2.31 -3.68
C ARG A 15 18.55 -1.15 -4.33
N LYS A 16 18.79 -1.23 -5.64
CA LYS A 16 19.24 -0.08 -6.45
C LYS A 16 18.06 0.87 -6.68
N GLU A 17 18.24 2.15 -6.41
CA GLU A 17 17.23 3.18 -6.67
C GLU A 17 16.82 3.19 -8.16
N GLY A 18 15.51 3.13 -8.42
CA GLY A 18 14.93 3.24 -9.77
C GLY A 18 14.51 1.93 -10.44
N MET A 19 14.80 0.76 -9.86
CA MET A 19 14.29 -0.53 -10.36
C MET A 19 12.87 -0.77 -9.81
N LYS A 20 11.95 -1.25 -10.66
CA LYS A 20 10.64 -1.75 -10.19
C LYS A 20 10.87 -2.93 -9.24
N SER A 21 10.06 -3.05 -8.19
CA SER A 21 10.13 -4.21 -7.31
C SER A 21 9.62 -5.46 -8.03
N THR A 22 10.09 -6.64 -7.66
CA THR A 22 9.60 -7.91 -8.24
C THR A 22 8.08 -8.04 -8.11
N ALA A 23 7.53 -7.60 -6.97
CA ALA A 23 6.08 -7.55 -6.78
C ALA A 23 5.33 -6.65 -7.77
N GLN A 24 5.98 -5.61 -8.30
CA GLN A 24 5.39 -4.71 -9.30
C GLN A 24 5.56 -5.26 -10.71
N GLU A 25 6.70 -5.90 -11.00
CA GLU A 25 6.95 -6.48 -12.32
C GLU A 25 6.06 -7.69 -12.62
N LEU A 26 5.72 -8.46 -11.58
CA LEU A 26 4.89 -9.66 -11.67
C LEU A 26 3.43 -9.44 -11.23
N ASP A 27 3.03 -8.20 -10.94
CA ASP A 27 1.69 -7.84 -10.45
C ASP A 27 1.22 -8.72 -9.27
N LEU A 28 2.08 -8.91 -8.27
CA LEU A 28 1.80 -9.77 -7.12
C LEU A 28 0.83 -9.14 -6.11
N LEU A 29 0.58 -7.83 -6.21
CA LEU A 29 -0.38 -7.12 -5.38
C LEU A 29 -1.52 -6.63 -6.27
N VAL A 30 -2.70 -7.21 -6.11
CA VAL A 30 -3.85 -6.98 -7.00
C VAL A 30 -4.98 -6.34 -6.22
N PRO A 31 -5.01 -4.99 -6.12
CA PRO A 31 -6.11 -4.30 -5.47
C PRO A 31 -7.34 -4.23 -6.39
N ASN A 32 -8.50 -4.35 -5.77
CA ASN A 32 -9.80 -4.19 -6.39
C ASN A 32 -10.68 -3.35 -5.45
N ILE A 33 -11.46 -2.43 -6.02
CA ILE A 33 -12.36 -1.57 -5.25
C ILE A 33 -13.75 -1.66 -5.85
N GLU A 34 -14.69 -2.07 -5.01
CA GLU A 34 -16.09 -2.20 -5.35
C GLU A 34 -16.89 -1.06 -4.73
N LEU A 35 -17.42 -0.19 -5.60
CA LEU A 35 -18.30 0.92 -5.22
C LEU A 35 -19.77 0.61 -5.47
N ALA A 36 -20.11 -0.32 -6.38
CA ALA A 36 -21.50 -0.63 -6.76
C ALA A 36 -22.17 -1.52 -5.70
N THR A 37 -22.32 -0.96 -4.50
CA THR A 37 -22.81 -1.63 -3.29
C THR A 37 -24.04 -0.94 -2.70
N GLY A 38 -24.40 0.23 -3.22
CA GLY A 38 -25.36 1.14 -2.60
C GLY A 38 -24.73 2.08 -1.57
N CYS A 39 -23.40 2.26 -1.57
CA CYS A 39 -22.68 3.09 -0.59
C CYS A 39 -22.97 4.60 -0.71
N ALA A 40 -23.41 5.06 -1.87
CA ALA A 40 -23.92 6.41 -2.10
C ALA A 40 -25.02 6.38 -3.18
N PRO A 41 -25.86 7.42 -3.32
CA PRO A 41 -26.96 7.46 -4.28
C PRO A 41 -26.54 7.20 -5.73
N ASP A 42 -25.32 7.59 -6.10
CA ASP A 42 -24.78 7.44 -7.45
C ASP A 42 -24.18 6.04 -7.73
N PHE A 43 -24.02 5.20 -6.69
CA PHE A 43 -23.38 3.89 -6.79
C PHE A 43 -24.33 2.74 -6.46
N LEU A 44 -25.31 2.50 -7.36
CA LEU A 44 -26.28 1.43 -7.21
C LEU A 44 -25.67 0.03 -7.41
N PRO A 45 -26.17 -1.00 -6.70
CA PRO A 45 -25.72 -2.38 -6.90
C PRO A 45 -25.85 -2.90 -8.32
N GLY A 46 -24.83 -3.62 -8.78
CA GLY A 46 -24.81 -4.28 -10.10
C GLY A 46 -24.48 -3.35 -11.27
N MET A 47 -24.13 -2.09 -11.00
CA MET A 47 -23.61 -1.17 -12.01
C MET A 47 -22.19 -1.57 -12.44
N PRO A 48 -21.80 -1.29 -13.70
CA PRO A 48 -20.42 -1.49 -14.12
C PRO A 48 -19.45 -0.59 -13.32
N PRO A 49 -18.15 -0.95 -13.25
CA PRO A 49 -17.16 -0.16 -12.53
C PRO A 49 -17.15 1.31 -12.97
N SER A 50 -17.29 2.21 -12.01
CA SER A 50 -17.30 3.65 -12.26
C SER A 50 -15.87 4.17 -12.54
N LYS A 51 -15.77 5.36 -13.13
CA LYS A 51 -14.47 6.05 -13.29
C LYS A 51 -13.78 6.27 -11.95
N MET A 52 -14.56 6.62 -10.93
CA MET A 52 -14.06 6.82 -9.57
C MET A 52 -13.47 5.52 -8.99
N ALA A 53 -14.14 4.38 -9.19
CA ALA A 53 -13.60 3.09 -8.76
C ALA A 53 -12.25 2.79 -9.45
N GLN A 54 -12.18 2.99 -10.77
CA GLN A 54 -10.94 2.78 -11.53
C GLN A 54 -9.80 3.71 -11.08
N GLU A 55 -10.11 4.98 -10.80
CA GLU A 55 -9.14 5.95 -10.30
C GLU A 55 -8.64 5.59 -8.91
N LEU A 56 -9.53 5.20 -7.99
CA LEU A 56 -9.15 4.77 -6.65
C LEU A 56 -8.29 3.50 -6.69
N VAL A 57 -8.64 2.51 -7.53
CA VAL A 57 -7.82 1.29 -7.71
C VAL A 57 -6.42 1.64 -8.18
N ALA A 58 -6.32 2.50 -9.20
CA ALA A 58 -5.02 2.93 -9.74
C ALA A 58 -4.19 3.68 -8.68
N ARG A 59 -4.81 4.54 -7.88
CA ARG A 59 -4.14 5.27 -6.80
C ARG A 59 -3.66 4.33 -5.68
N VAL A 60 -4.48 3.36 -5.27
CA VAL A 60 -4.09 2.35 -4.26
C VAL A 60 -2.95 1.47 -4.79
N TYR A 61 -3.04 1.00 -6.04
CA TYR A 61 -1.97 0.21 -6.67
C TYR A 61 -0.65 0.99 -6.72
N ALA A 62 -0.68 2.25 -7.16
CA ALA A 62 0.50 3.09 -7.20
C ALA A 62 1.12 3.26 -5.81
N LEU A 63 0.29 3.43 -4.78
CA LEU A 63 0.76 3.61 -3.41
C LEU A 63 1.31 2.34 -2.77
N LEU A 64 0.72 1.16 -3.04
CA LEU A 64 1.26 -0.13 -2.58
C LEU A 64 2.73 -0.30 -3.00
N HIS A 65 3.04 0.07 -4.25
CA HIS A 65 4.40 -0.03 -4.77
C HIS A 65 5.31 1.14 -4.36
N ALA A 66 4.80 2.38 -4.35
CA ALA A 66 5.59 3.56 -3.96
C ALA A 66 6.00 3.53 -2.48
N SER A 67 5.12 3.02 -1.60
CA SER A 67 5.43 2.86 -0.18
C SER A 67 6.42 1.72 0.09
N ALA A 68 6.52 0.73 -0.81
CA ALA A 68 7.22 -0.53 -0.60
C ALA A 68 6.78 -1.23 0.70
N LEU A 69 5.47 -1.17 0.98
CA LEU A 69 4.86 -1.67 2.21
C LEU A 69 5.06 -3.18 2.39
N VAL A 70 4.87 -3.96 1.32
CA VAL A 70 5.12 -5.40 1.29
C VAL A 70 6.48 -5.64 0.64
N GLU A 71 7.35 -6.38 1.34
CA GLU A 71 8.65 -6.76 0.80
C GLU A 71 8.52 -7.95 -0.17
N ASP A 72 9.29 -7.92 -1.27
CA ASP A 72 9.28 -8.98 -2.28
C ASP A 72 9.62 -10.35 -1.66
N GLU A 73 10.53 -10.36 -0.70
CA GLU A 73 10.97 -11.56 0.01
C GLU A 73 9.84 -12.25 0.79
N CYS A 74 8.86 -11.48 1.28
CA CYS A 74 7.70 -12.06 1.97
C CYS A 74 6.81 -12.87 1.04
N LEU A 75 6.88 -12.60 -0.27
CA LEU A 75 6.05 -13.23 -1.31
C LEU A 75 6.77 -14.37 -2.02
N LYS A 76 8.10 -14.49 -1.92
CA LYS A 76 8.86 -15.55 -2.60
C LYS A 76 8.66 -16.91 -1.91
N ILE A 77 8.54 -17.95 -2.73
CA ILE A 77 8.55 -19.34 -2.30
C ILE A 77 9.82 -19.98 -2.87
N TRP A 78 10.72 -20.28 -1.95
CA TRP A 78 12.03 -20.86 -2.25
C TRP A 78 11.93 -22.38 -2.38
N GLY A 79 12.78 -22.94 -3.23
CA GLY A 79 12.98 -24.37 -3.35
C GLY A 79 14.41 -24.70 -3.79
N PRO A 80 14.82 -25.96 -3.66
CA PRO A 80 16.15 -26.41 -4.07
C PRO A 80 16.38 -26.24 -5.58
N VAL A 81 17.61 -25.89 -5.95
CA VAL A 81 18.07 -25.84 -7.35
C VAL A 81 18.15 -27.27 -7.90
N VAL A 82 17.66 -27.49 -9.12
CA VAL A 82 17.57 -28.83 -9.74
C VAL A 82 18.86 -29.23 -10.48
N ASP A 83 19.63 -28.24 -10.95
CA ASP A 83 20.78 -28.43 -11.84
C ASP A 83 22.09 -27.78 -11.32
N GLY A 84 22.15 -27.42 -10.03
CA GLY A 84 23.34 -26.82 -9.43
C GLY A 84 24.26 -27.92 -8.90
N ASP A 85 25.53 -27.89 -9.28
CA ASP A 85 26.55 -28.65 -8.56
C ASP A 85 26.45 -28.27 -7.08
N GLU A 86 26.31 -29.26 -6.19
CA GLU A 86 26.43 -29.05 -4.75
C GLU A 86 27.89 -28.64 -4.50
N GLU A 87 28.18 -27.33 -4.59
CA GLU A 87 29.52 -26.82 -4.32
C GLU A 87 29.78 -26.95 -2.81
N GLU A 88 30.78 -27.76 -2.48
CA GLU A 88 31.28 -27.90 -1.11
C GLU A 88 32.14 -26.66 -0.80
N ASP A 89 31.78 -25.92 0.25
CA ASP A 89 32.57 -24.79 0.73
C ASP A 89 33.91 -25.27 1.35
N GLU A 90 34.86 -24.35 1.58
CA GLU A 90 36.25 -24.68 1.99
C GLU A 90 36.34 -25.51 3.29
N GLU A 91 35.25 -25.61 4.06
CA GLU A 91 35.11 -26.41 5.29
C GLU A 91 34.42 -27.78 5.09
N GLY A 92 34.03 -28.12 3.85
CA GLY A 92 33.37 -29.39 3.50
C GLY A 92 31.89 -29.48 3.92
N GLU A 93 31.26 -28.34 4.21
CA GLU A 93 29.80 -28.25 4.29
C GLU A 93 29.20 -28.19 2.88
N LYS A 94 27.90 -28.44 2.74
CA LYS A 94 27.22 -28.31 1.45
C LYS A 94 26.52 -26.96 1.44
N GLU A 95 26.88 -26.06 0.52
CA GLU A 95 26.08 -24.85 0.34
C GLU A 95 24.71 -25.24 -0.28
N GLU A 96 23.66 -25.23 0.55
CA GLU A 96 22.29 -25.39 0.07
C GLU A 96 21.87 -24.14 -0.71
N VAL A 97 22.10 -24.16 -2.03
CA VAL A 97 21.63 -23.12 -2.94
C VAL A 97 20.12 -23.31 -3.17
N SER A 98 19.36 -22.27 -2.87
CA SER A 98 17.92 -22.22 -3.12
C SER A 98 17.61 -21.24 -4.25
N GLU A 99 16.57 -21.53 -5.05
CA GLU A 99 16.04 -20.60 -6.06
C GLU A 99 14.55 -20.32 -5.85
N VAL A 100 14.09 -19.18 -6.35
CA VAL A 100 12.67 -18.82 -6.31
C VAL A 100 11.89 -19.69 -7.30
N LYS A 101 10.95 -20.50 -6.80
CA LYS A 101 10.12 -21.39 -7.61
C LYS A 101 8.73 -20.83 -7.89
N ALA A 102 8.20 -20.04 -6.96
CA ALA A 102 6.87 -19.45 -7.07
C ALA A 102 6.77 -18.18 -6.22
N PHE A 103 5.66 -17.47 -6.39
CA PHE A 103 5.33 -16.27 -5.64
C PHE A 103 3.91 -16.34 -5.09
N TRP A 104 3.70 -15.75 -3.93
CA TRP A 104 2.38 -15.38 -3.44
C TRP A 104 1.84 -14.18 -4.22
N VAL A 105 0.57 -14.26 -4.60
CA VAL A 105 -0.21 -13.14 -5.13
C VAL A 105 -1.25 -12.76 -4.09
N LEU A 106 -1.27 -11.49 -3.68
CA LEU A 106 -2.22 -10.95 -2.73
C LEU A 106 -3.34 -10.22 -3.48
N TYR A 107 -4.54 -10.79 -3.45
CA TYR A 107 -5.75 -10.13 -3.89
C TYR A 107 -6.31 -9.28 -2.75
N ILE A 108 -6.49 -7.99 -3.00
CA ILE A 108 -6.92 -7.02 -1.98
C ILE A 108 -8.26 -6.43 -2.43
N ASP A 109 -9.35 -7.00 -1.93
CA ASP A 109 -10.71 -6.53 -2.24
C ASP A 109 -11.19 -5.51 -1.19
N VAL A 110 -11.49 -4.29 -1.63
CA VAL A 110 -12.05 -3.22 -0.80
C VAL A 110 -13.50 -2.98 -1.19
N LEU A 111 -14.41 -3.18 -0.24
CA LEU A 111 -15.84 -2.97 -0.40
C LEU A 111 -16.28 -1.71 0.36
N PHE A 112 -16.83 -0.73 -0.35
CA PHE A 112 -17.42 0.43 0.31
C PHE A 112 -18.83 0.10 0.79
N ILE A 113 -19.09 0.25 2.08
CA ILE A 113 -20.43 0.05 2.66
C ILE A 113 -21.21 1.37 2.72
N SER A 114 -20.52 2.45 3.10
CA SER A 114 -21.05 3.81 3.17
C SER A 114 -19.95 4.75 2.72
N LEU A 115 -20.26 5.63 1.78
CA LEU A 115 -19.31 6.61 1.27
C LEU A 115 -19.84 8.03 1.57
N ASP A 116 -19.11 8.75 2.40
CA ASP A 116 -19.45 10.11 2.83
C ASP A 116 -18.22 11.04 2.80
N GLY A 117 -17.47 11.01 1.69
CA GLY A 117 -16.24 11.77 1.50
C GLY A 117 -14.97 10.94 1.70
N ASN A 118 -13.84 11.53 1.33
CA ASN A 118 -12.46 11.05 1.52
C ASN A 118 -12.25 9.57 1.20
N ALA A 119 -12.84 9.11 0.08
CA ALA A 119 -12.87 7.69 -0.29
C ALA A 119 -11.48 7.04 -0.30
N PHE A 120 -10.47 7.78 -0.77
CA PHE A 120 -9.11 7.28 -0.89
C PHE A 120 -8.45 7.00 0.48
N GLU A 121 -8.56 7.92 1.44
CA GLU A 121 -8.00 7.72 2.79
C GLU A 121 -8.68 6.52 3.47
N ALA A 122 -10.01 6.43 3.37
CA ALA A 122 -10.77 5.31 3.93
C ALA A 122 -10.36 3.96 3.31
N ALA A 123 -10.28 3.89 1.98
CA ALA A 123 -9.82 2.68 1.29
C ALA A 123 -8.40 2.31 1.69
N TRP A 124 -7.49 3.28 1.72
CA TRP A 124 -6.09 3.02 2.07
C TRP A 124 -5.93 2.57 3.52
N ALA A 125 -6.62 3.20 4.47
CA ALA A 125 -6.63 2.79 5.85
C ALA A 125 -7.14 1.34 6.02
N ALA A 126 -8.19 0.97 5.29
CA ALA A 126 -8.69 -0.40 5.28
C ALA A 126 -7.66 -1.39 4.73
N VAL A 127 -6.94 -1.05 3.66
CA VAL A 127 -5.86 -1.87 3.09
C VAL A 127 -4.72 -2.04 4.10
N LEU A 128 -4.30 -0.98 4.79
CA LEU A 128 -3.27 -1.07 5.82
C LEU A 128 -3.69 -1.99 6.97
N GLY A 129 -4.90 -1.82 7.48
CA GLY A 129 -5.44 -2.65 8.55
C GLY A 129 -5.53 -4.11 8.14
N ALA A 130 -6.02 -4.38 6.93
CA ALA A 130 -6.12 -5.72 6.38
C ALA A 130 -4.74 -6.37 6.26
N LEU A 131 -3.78 -5.72 5.59
CA LEU A 131 -2.43 -6.26 5.39
C LEU A 131 -1.69 -6.51 6.72
N GLN A 132 -1.96 -5.72 7.76
CA GLN A 132 -1.39 -5.93 9.08
C GLN A 132 -1.88 -7.21 9.75
N ASP A 133 -3.07 -7.69 9.41
CA ASP A 133 -3.68 -8.90 10.00
C ASP A 133 -3.65 -10.11 9.04
N VAL A 134 -2.89 -10.03 7.94
CA VAL A 134 -2.70 -11.16 7.02
C VAL A 134 -1.72 -12.18 7.60
N TYR A 135 -2.12 -13.45 7.56
CA TYR A 135 -1.26 -14.60 7.82
C TYR A 135 -1.15 -15.44 6.54
N LEU A 136 0.08 -15.65 6.08
CA LEU A 136 0.37 -16.52 4.95
C LEU A 136 0.60 -17.95 5.47
N PRO A 137 -0.10 -18.96 4.93
CA PRO A 137 0.20 -20.34 5.28
C PRO A 137 1.61 -20.70 4.78
N LYS A 138 2.24 -21.67 5.46
CA LYS A 138 3.54 -22.16 5.04
C LYS A 138 3.41 -22.84 3.68
N ALA A 139 4.16 -22.32 2.71
CA ALA A 139 4.22 -22.86 1.36
C ALA A 139 5.64 -23.38 1.08
N THR A 140 5.74 -24.62 0.61
CA THR A 140 7.00 -25.25 0.26
C THR A 140 6.94 -25.84 -1.14
N TRP A 141 8.07 -25.76 -1.86
CA TRP A 141 8.19 -26.42 -3.15
C TRP A 141 8.48 -27.91 -2.97
N VAL A 142 7.62 -28.78 -3.50
CA VAL A 142 7.82 -30.23 -3.47
C VAL A 142 8.36 -30.68 -4.82
N GLN A 143 9.65 -31.04 -4.88
CA GLN A 143 10.34 -31.47 -6.10
C GLN A 143 9.61 -32.62 -6.80
N ASP A 144 9.19 -33.64 -6.05
CA ASP A 144 8.51 -34.83 -6.59
C ASP A 144 7.21 -34.51 -7.35
N ARG A 145 6.53 -33.42 -6.96
CA ARG A 145 5.24 -33.01 -7.55
C ARG A 145 5.40 -31.89 -8.57
N GLY A 146 6.55 -31.23 -8.61
CA GLY A 146 6.75 -30.02 -9.41
C GLY A 146 5.74 -28.92 -9.07
N ALA A 147 5.31 -28.83 -7.81
CA ALA A 147 4.26 -27.92 -7.37
C ALA A 147 4.53 -27.40 -5.96
N VAL A 148 3.97 -26.22 -5.67
CA VAL A 148 3.92 -25.67 -4.31
C VAL A 148 2.83 -26.40 -3.52
N VAL A 149 3.17 -26.86 -2.32
CA VAL A 149 2.23 -27.40 -1.36
C VAL A 149 2.13 -26.42 -0.19
N CYS A 150 0.89 -26.02 0.11
CA CYS A 150 0.57 -25.21 1.27
C CYS A 150 0.13 -26.12 2.42
N GLU A 151 0.61 -25.82 3.62
CA GLU A 151 0.19 -26.48 4.84
C GLU A 151 -0.96 -25.69 5.48
N ASP A 152 -2.04 -26.37 5.85
CA ASP A 152 -3.23 -25.75 6.45
C ASP A 152 -3.11 -25.54 7.97
N LEU A 153 -1.95 -25.87 8.55
CA LEU A 153 -1.74 -25.80 9.99
C LEU A 153 -1.53 -24.35 10.43
N VAL A 154 -2.48 -23.82 11.20
CA VAL A 154 -2.48 -22.42 11.68
C VAL A 154 -1.21 -22.07 12.46
N SER A 155 -0.61 -23.02 13.18
CA SER A 155 0.63 -22.77 13.94
C SER A 155 1.85 -22.52 13.06
N GLU A 156 1.78 -22.90 11.78
CA GLU A 156 2.87 -22.70 10.81
C GLU A 156 2.62 -21.49 9.90
N ALA A 157 1.46 -20.83 10.04
CA ALA A 157 1.17 -19.61 9.32
C ALA A 157 2.05 -18.46 9.83
N ARG A 158 2.65 -17.70 8.90
CA ARG A 158 3.49 -16.55 9.21
C ARG A 158 2.72 -15.27 8.95
N ARG A 159 2.71 -14.36 9.92
CA ARG A 159 2.18 -13.01 9.72
C ARG A 159 2.96 -12.28 8.63
N LEU A 160 2.26 -11.57 7.75
CA LEU A 160 2.89 -10.75 6.73
C LEU A 160 3.68 -9.61 7.38
N GLU A 161 4.98 -9.55 7.12
CA GLU A 161 5.83 -8.48 7.64
C GLU A 161 5.73 -7.25 6.75
N LEU A 162 5.23 -6.15 7.31
CA LEU A 162 5.08 -4.89 6.60
C LEU A 162 6.20 -3.92 6.97
N ARG A 163 6.62 -3.11 6.00
CA ARG A 163 7.59 -2.04 6.17
C ARG A 163 6.89 -0.73 6.46
N GLY A 164 7.10 -0.25 7.68
CA GLY A 164 6.62 1.07 8.10
C GLY A 164 5.10 1.16 8.25
N LEU A 165 4.58 2.38 8.21
CA LEU A 165 3.15 2.66 8.29
C LEU A 165 2.81 3.88 7.42
N PRO A 166 2.70 3.71 6.10
CA PRO A 166 2.34 4.79 5.19
C PRO A 166 0.88 5.19 5.40
N VAL A 167 0.58 6.37 5.93
CA VAL A 167 -0.79 6.88 6.10
C VAL A 167 -1.04 7.96 5.06
N ALA A 168 -2.21 7.90 4.42
CA ALA A 168 -2.73 8.96 3.56
C ALA A 168 -3.58 9.90 4.40
N VAL A 169 -3.38 11.20 4.27
CA VAL A 169 -4.21 12.22 4.94
C VAL A 169 -4.77 13.17 3.89
N GLY A 170 -6.10 13.24 3.81
CA GLY A 170 -6.86 14.08 2.92
C GLY A 170 -7.12 15.48 3.49
N PHE A 171 -6.94 16.48 2.64
CA PHE A 171 -7.21 17.89 2.94
C PHE A 171 -8.04 18.50 1.82
N ALA A 172 -8.97 19.38 2.16
CA ALA A 172 -9.73 20.17 1.21
C ALA A 172 -9.55 21.67 1.50
N VAL A 173 -9.42 22.47 0.44
CA VAL A 173 -9.26 23.92 0.56
C VAL A 173 -10.56 24.61 0.19
N PHE A 174 -11.22 25.15 1.21
CA PHE A 174 -12.45 25.90 1.05
C PHE A 174 -12.17 27.39 0.83
N ARG A 175 -12.90 28.00 -0.11
CA ARG A 175 -12.83 29.43 -0.41
C ARG A 175 -14.20 30.07 -0.25
N THR A 176 -14.23 31.20 0.46
CA THR A 176 -15.40 32.07 0.44
C THR A 176 -15.49 32.82 -0.91
N LYS A 177 -16.56 32.58 -1.68
CA LYS A 177 -16.94 33.42 -2.83
C LYS A 177 -17.73 34.63 -2.28
N GLU A 178 -17.45 35.81 -2.82
CA GLU A 178 -17.77 37.13 -2.25
C GLU A 178 -19.10 37.27 -1.48
N GLY A 179 -19.07 37.89 -0.29
CA GLY A 179 -20.28 38.31 0.44
C GLY A 179 -20.16 38.61 1.94
N GLY A 180 -19.07 38.23 2.62
CA GLY A 180 -18.87 38.45 4.06
C GLY A 180 -17.55 39.18 4.39
N ALA A 181 -17.44 39.71 5.61
CA ALA A 181 -16.40 40.64 6.10
C ALA A 181 -14.93 40.19 5.97
N ALA A 182 -14.67 38.92 5.60
CA ALA A 182 -13.36 38.34 5.39
C ALA A 182 -13.14 37.98 3.91
N LYS A 183 -12.86 38.99 3.09
CA LYS A 183 -12.69 38.83 1.63
C LYS A 183 -11.35 38.14 1.33
N GLY A 184 -11.39 36.87 0.89
CA GLY A 184 -10.22 36.15 0.37
C GLY A 184 -9.55 35.18 1.35
N GLU A 185 -10.19 34.84 2.47
CA GLU A 185 -9.67 33.80 3.36
C GLU A 185 -9.89 32.40 2.78
N SER A 186 -8.83 31.60 2.84
CA SER A 186 -8.80 30.18 2.48
C SER A 186 -8.75 29.35 3.77
N TRP A 187 -9.62 28.36 3.87
CA TRP A 187 -9.65 27.43 5.01
C TRP A 187 -9.17 26.06 4.54
N VAL A 188 -8.32 25.41 5.32
CA VAL A 188 -7.90 24.03 5.08
C VAL A 188 -8.70 23.13 6.01
N LEU A 189 -9.53 22.29 5.42
CA LEU A 189 -10.30 21.25 6.08
C LEU A 189 -9.48 19.96 6.05
N ILE A 190 -9.61 19.15 7.10
CA ILE A 190 -8.98 17.84 7.23
C ILE A 190 -10.11 16.83 7.28
N ASP A 191 -9.99 15.75 6.53
CA ASP A 191 -11.01 14.69 6.46
C ASP A 191 -12.41 15.21 6.08
N PRO A 192 -12.55 15.83 4.88
CA PRO A 192 -13.79 16.46 4.47
C PRO A 192 -14.89 15.42 4.18
N ASP A 193 -16.13 15.76 4.50
CA ASP A 193 -17.29 14.97 4.10
C ASP A 193 -17.64 15.17 2.61
N MET A 194 -18.59 14.39 2.09
CA MET A 194 -18.99 14.48 0.68
C MET A 194 -19.51 15.87 0.29
N PHE A 195 -20.15 16.59 1.21
CA PHE A 195 -20.67 17.93 0.97
C PHE A 195 -19.55 18.97 0.92
N GLU A 196 -18.60 18.89 1.85
CA GLU A 196 -17.40 19.72 1.91
C GLU A 196 -16.50 19.51 0.70
N GLU A 197 -16.30 18.26 0.26
CA GLU A 197 -15.57 17.94 -0.97
C GLU A 197 -16.23 18.58 -2.20
N GLY A 198 -17.57 18.56 -2.28
CA GLY A 198 -18.31 19.19 -3.36
C GLY A 198 -18.23 20.72 -3.41
N LEU A 199 -17.94 21.36 -2.27
CA LEU A 199 -17.78 22.81 -2.16
C LEU A 199 -16.33 23.29 -2.38
N CYS A 200 -15.36 22.40 -2.22
CA CYS A 200 -13.94 22.73 -2.36
C CYS A 200 -13.47 22.57 -3.82
N GLU A 201 -12.66 23.51 -4.28
CA GLU A 201 -12.10 23.49 -5.65
C GLU A 201 -10.68 22.90 -5.72
N GLU A 202 -10.08 22.65 -4.56
CA GLU A 202 -8.72 22.15 -4.41
C GLU A 202 -8.67 21.13 -3.27
N THR A 203 -8.16 19.94 -3.56
CA THR A 203 -7.92 18.88 -2.59
C THR A 203 -6.45 18.47 -2.62
N VAL A 204 -5.93 18.10 -1.46
CA VAL A 204 -4.56 17.64 -1.30
C VAL A 204 -4.56 16.37 -0.49
N THR A 205 -3.87 15.35 -0.99
CA THR A 205 -3.60 14.12 -0.25
C THR A 205 -2.11 14.06 0.03
N VAL A 206 -1.74 13.97 1.30
CA VAL A 206 -0.34 13.86 1.73
C VAL A 206 -0.10 12.46 2.25
N LEU A 207 0.97 11.81 1.75
CA LEU A 207 1.33 10.44 2.04
C LEU A 207 2.63 10.42 2.83
N LEU A 208 2.58 9.93 4.06
CA LEU A 208 3.70 9.98 5.00
C LEU A 208 3.84 8.68 5.77
N ASP A 209 5.08 8.31 6.03
CA ASP A 209 5.45 7.21 6.91
C ASP A 209 6.44 7.74 7.95
N CYS A 210 6.07 7.71 9.23
CA CYS A 210 6.95 8.11 10.32
C CYS A 210 7.31 6.93 11.23
N ALA A 211 7.17 5.69 10.77
CA ALA A 211 7.32 4.49 11.59
C ALA A 211 8.77 4.28 12.08
N ALA A 212 9.76 4.68 11.28
CA ALA A 212 11.18 4.59 11.58
C ALA A 212 11.71 5.71 12.50
N GLY A 213 10.83 6.63 12.96
CA GLY A 213 11.19 7.77 13.80
C GLY A 213 11.52 9.06 13.01
N GLU A 214 11.84 8.94 11.72
CA GLU A 214 11.98 10.07 10.80
C GLU A 214 10.74 10.19 9.90
N THR A 215 10.28 11.42 9.61
CA THR A 215 9.18 11.65 8.67
C THR A 215 9.65 11.37 7.24
N ARG A 216 9.19 10.25 6.67
CA ARG A 216 9.36 9.94 5.26
C ARG A 216 8.12 10.38 4.49
N LEU A 217 8.25 11.45 3.71
CA LEU A 217 7.23 11.87 2.75
C LEU A 217 7.29 10.95 1.52
N ILE A 218 6.24 10.16 1.31
CA ILE A 218 6.14 9.23 0.17
C ILE A 218 5.64 9.95 -1.07
N GLY A 219 4.69 10.87 -0.90
CA GLY A 219 4.11 11.61 -2.01
C GLY A 219 3.15 12.71 -1.56
N ILE A 220 2.92 13.66 -2.45
CA ILE A 220 1.89 14.68 -2.31
C ILE A 220 1.12 14.70 -3.61
N GLU A 221 -0.18 14.46 -3.52
CA GLU A 221 -1.10 14.59 -4.63
C GLU A 221 -1.93 15.84 -4.41
N LYS A 222 -1.94 16.72 -5.41
CA LYS A 222 -2.74 17.94 -5.40
C LYS A 222 -3.64 17.93 -6.62
N VAL A 223 -4.95 17.97 -6.39
CA VAL A 223 -5.96 17.97 -7.43
C VAL A 223 -6.75 19.26 -7.33
N GLY A 224 -6.78 20.01 -8.44
CA GLY A 224 -7.47 21.30 -8.50
C GLY A 224 -6.68 22.47 -7.93
N GLY A 225 -7.16 23.68 -8.24
CA GLY A 225 -6.70 24.98 -7.73
C GLY A 225 -5.22 25.37 -7.95
N ALA A 226 -4.94 26.65 -7.76
CA ALA A 226 -3.59 27.23 -7.80
C ALA A 226 -3.18 27.87 -6.46
N MET A 227 -3.90 27.58 -5.38
CA MET A 227 -3.93 28.46 -4.21
C MET A 227 -2.97 28.04 -3.09
N LEU A 228 -2.70 26.75 -2.89
CA LEU A 228 -1.70 26.35 -1.89
C LEU A 228 -0.29 26.74 -2.34
N GLY A 229 0.25 27.75 -1.65
CA GLY A 229 1.66 28.12 -1.71
C GLY A 229 2.55 27.18 -0.91
N ARG A 230 3.87 27.39 -1.02
CA ARG A 230 4.87 26.57 -0.33
C ARG A 230 4.75 26.63 1.20
N GLU A 231 4.38 27.78 1.75
CA GLU A 231 4.25 27.96 3.20
C GLU A 231 3.01 27.22 3.75
N GLN A 232 1.89 27.28 3.05
CA GLN A 232 0.70 26.51 3.41
C GLN A 232 0.97 25.01 3.32
N MET A 233 1.70 24.56 2.29
CA MET A 233 2.07 23.14 2.16
C MET A 233 2.88 22.62 3.36
N LYS A 234 3.81 23.43 3.90
CA LYS A 234 4.53 23.05 5.13
C LYS A 234 3.59 22.88 6.32
N VAL A 235 2.58 23.74 6.44
CA VAL A 235 1.56 23.63 7.49
C VAL A 235 0.73 22.36 7.31
N VAL A 236 0.31 22.04 6.08
CA VAL A 236 -0.44 20.81 5.76
C VAL A 236 0.38 19.58 6.11
N ILE A 237 1.67 19.53 5.75
CA ILE A 237 2.55 18.41 6.10
C ILE A 237 2.67 18.27 7.62
N GLY A 238 2.87 19.37 8.35
CA GLY A 238 2.94 19.33 9.82
C GLY A 238 1.62 18.90 10.50
N LEU A 239 0.47 19.19 9.88
CA LEU A 239 -0.83 18.68 10.33
C LEU A 239 -0.97 17.18 10.02
N ALA A 240 -0.51 16.75 8.84
CA ALA A 240 -0.50 15.36 8.44
C ALA A 240 0.36 14.51 9.41
N GLU A 241 1.53 14.99 9.83
CA GLU A 241 2.38 14.30 10.81
C GLU A 241 1.66 14.06 12.15
N LYS A 242 0.89 15.05 12.63
CA LYS A 242 0.08 14.91 13.84
C LYS A 242 -1.01 13.85 13.66
N ARG A 243 -1.72 13.90 12.52
CA ARG A 243 -2.78 12.95 12.20
C ARG A 243 -2.24 11.52 12.01
N TRP A 244 -1.04 11.38 11.45
CA TRP A 244 -0.34 10.10 11.37
C TRP A 244 -0.08 9.50 12.76
N ALA A 245 0.29 10.31 13.76
CA ALA A 245 0.51 9.83 15.11
C ALA A 245 -0.79 9.33 15.77
N GLU A 246 -1.93 9.95 15.46
CA GLU A 246 -3.25 9.47 15.89
C GLU A 246 -3.59 8.13 15.23
N TRP A 247 -3.44 8.04 13.90
CA TRP A 247 -3.66 6.81 13.14
C TRP A 247 -2.78 5.65 13.59
N ARG A 248 -1.51 5.93 13.94
CA ARG A 248 -0.59 4.95 14.50
C ARG A 248 -1.14 4.30 15.77
N ASN A 249 -1.82 5.05 16.63
CA ASN A 249 -2.38 4.49 17.86
C ASN A 249 -3.60 3.61 17.58
N VAL A 250 -4.43 3.99 16.61
CA VAL A 250 -5.62 3.22 16.20
C VAL A 250 -5.23 1.91 15.52
N LEU A 251 -4.28 1.95 14.58
CA LEU A 251 -3.88 0.78 13.81
C LEU A 251 -3.00 -0.20 14.59
N LYS A 252 -2.33 0.26 15.66
CA LYS A 252 -1.50 -0.63 16.49
C LYS A 252 -2.25 -1.47 17.52
N GLY A 253 -3.55 -1.19 17.74
CA GLY A 253 -4.47 -2.00 18.56
C GLY A 253 -3.94 -2.39 19.94
#